data_AF-A0A9D8MT15-F1
#
_entry.id   AF-A0A9D8MT15-F1
#
_cell.length_a   1.000
_cell.length_b   1.000
_cell.length_c   1.000
_cell.angle_alpha   90.00
_cell.angle_beta   90.00
_cell.angle_gamma   90.00
#
_symmetry.space_group_name_H-M   'P 1'
#
loop_
_entity.id
_entity.type
_entity.pdbx_description
1 polymer ?
#
loop_
_entity_poly.entity_id
_entity_poly.type
_entity_poly.pdbx_seq_one_letter_code
_entity_poly.pdbx_strand_id
1 'polypeptide(L)'
;DEVTVGIKRARLGKFDPTKPAYVIDAYEAFNETCDAGFCPGVYYGRTRFVRDISRTYIGDMNLSRDYVLELRIDGKKESNMSSAESGRISTGIEGGGMPVETFNISATEKEKYNLLKNLGKVYIYTDYSPRREGNSLYDGEDIPTVCVDLHLIDDIGTLRATSRDRRYVLPGFSAPDEFYQPDYSNKPLPEVKDYRRTLYWNPDLKLDDGGKAEFSFYGNSKQTHLSVSAEGMANDGTLLTGKSMPEDR
;
A
#
# COMPACT_ATOMS: atom_id res chain seq x y z
N ASP A 1 -27.15 31.08 -1.49
CA ASP A 1 -27.54 29.84 -2.18
C ASP A 1 -26.65 29.62 -3.38
N GLU A 2 -25.58 28.84 -3.21
CA GLU A 2 -24.66 28.53 -4.30
C GLU A 2 -25.13 27.22 -4.96
N VAL A 3 -25.72 27.36 -6.15
CA VAL A 3 -26.19 26.21 -6.94
C VAL A 3 -25.00 25.60 -7.67
N THR A 4 -24.47 24.51 -7.13
CA THR A 4 -23.43 23.72 -7.81
C THR A 4 -24.08 22.92 -8.95
N VAL A 5 -24.08 23.47 -10.17
CA VAL A 5 -24.55 22.75 -11.37
C VAL A 5 -23.45 21.79 -11.81
N GLY A 6 -23.50 20.55 -11.33
CA GLY A 6 -22.71 19.46 -11.88
C GLY A 6 -23.39 18.88 -13.13
N ILE A 7 -22.64 18.71 -14.21
CA ILE A 7 -23.07 17.89 -15.36
C ILE A 7 -23.41 16.49 -14.84
N LYS A 8 -24.63 16.00 -15.11
CA LYS A 8 -25.05 14.64 -14.71
C LYS A 8 -24.32 13.60 -15.58
N ARG A 9 -23.18 13.09 -15.08
CA ARG A 9 -22.52 11.90 -15.60
C ARG A 9 -23.23 10.63 -15.14
N ALA A 10 -23.31 9.61 -15.99
CA ALA A 10 -23.81 8.28 -15.65
C ALA A 10 -22.72 7.50 -14.88
N ARG A 11 -22.50 7.88 -13.62
CA ARG A 11 -21.49 7.23 -12.77
C ARG A 11 -21.93 5.83 -12.37
N LEU A 12 -21.04 4.87 -12.53
CA LEU A 12 -21.26 3.47 -12.17
C LEU A 12 -21.34 3.21 -10.66
N GLY A 13 -20.97 4.21 -9.85
CA GLY A 13 -21.08 4.22 -8.39
C GLY A 13 -21.36 5.62 -7.83
N LYS A 14 -21.98 5.68 -6.66
CA LYS A 14 -22.14 6.93 -5.90
C LYS A 14 -20.81 7.27 -5.23
N PHE A 15 -20.32 8.50 -5.41
CA PHE A 15 -19.17 8.99 -4.67
C PHE A 15 -19.45 8.99 -3.16
N ASP A 16 -18.56 8.38 -2.39
CA ASP A 16 -18.59 8.34 -0.93
C ASP A 16 -17.24 8.87 -0.40
N PRO A 17 -17.17 10.11 0.09
CA PRO A 17 -15.92 10.70 0.57
C PRO A 17 -15.37 10.00 1.82
N THR A 18 -16.17 9.15 2.48
CA THR A 18 -15.70 8.37 3.64
C THR A 18 -15.02 7.05 3.24
N LYS A 19 -15.07 6.70 1.95
CA LYS A 19 -14.56 5.43 1.41
C LYS A 19 -13.57 5.69 0.28
N PRO A 20 -12.36 6.17 0.60
CA PRO A 20 -11.28 6.22 -0.36
C PRO A 20 -11.00 4.82 -0.93
N ALA A 21 -10.65 4.78 -2.22
CA ALA A 21 -10.15 3.55 -2.84
C ALA A 21 -8.77 3.18 -2.25
N TYR A 22 -7.97 4.18 -1.89
CA TYR A 22 -6.66 3.99 -1.29
C TYR A 22 -6.28 5.15 -0.36
N VAL A 23 -5.57 4.86 0.72
CA VAL A 23 -5.04 5.86 1.67
C VAL A 23 -3.59 5.51 1.97
N ILE A 24 -2.71 6.50 1.86
CA ILE A 24 -1.26 6.28 2.02
C ILE A 24 -0.57 7.50 2.63
N ASP A 25 0.54 7.28 3.34
CA ASP A 25 1.41 8.36 3.79
C ASP A 25 2.04 9.09 2.59
N ALA A 26 2.13 10.42 2.67
CA ALA A 26 2.59 11.22 1.54
C ALA A 26 4.05 10.95 1.11
N TYR A 27 4.96 10.62 2.04
CA TYR A 27 6.34 10.27 1.66
C TYR A 27 6.45 8.87 1.11
N GLU A 28 5.66 7.93 1.65
CA GLU A 28 5.58 6.59 1.08
C GLU A 28 5.10 6.67 -0.37
N ALA A 29 4.00 7.38 -0.62
CA ALA A 29 3.50 7.65 -1.96
C ALA A 29 4.55 8.31 -2.86
N PHE A 30 5.29 9.30 -2.34
CA PHE A 30 6.36 9.96 -3.09
C PHE A 30 7.51 9.02 -3.44
N ASN A 31 7.97 8.21 -2.49
CA ASN A 31 9.06 7.25 -2.72
C ASN A 31 8.64 6.20 -3.75
N GLU A 32 7.45 5.59 -3.59
CA GLU A 32 6.89 4.61 -4.53
C GLU A 32 6.76 5.20 -5.95
N THR A 33 6.32 6.46 -6.04
CA THR A 33 6.25 7.17 -7.32
C THR A 33 7.62 7.39 -7.96
N CYS A 34 8.65 7.65 -7.15
CA CYS A 34 10.01 7.77 -7.63
C CYS A 34 10.59 6.41 -8.05
N ASP A 35 10.32 5.36 -7.28
CA ASP A 35 10.80 4.01 -7.53
C ASP A 35 10.14 3.42 -8.79
N ALA A 36 8.87 3.77 -9.05
CA ALA A 36 8.18 3.49 -10.30
C ALA A 36 8.66 4.34 -11.50
N GLY A 37 9.57 5.30 -11.29
CA GLY A 37 10.15 6.13 -12.36
C GLY A 37 9.25 7.28 -12.86
N PHE A 38 8.12 7.56 -12.19
CA PHE A 38 7.20 8.64 -12.59
C PHE A 38 7.59 10.01 -12.03
N CYS A 39 8.44 10.03 -11.00
CA CYS A 39 8.98 11.24 -10.37
C CYS A 39 10.52 11.16 -10.27
N PRO A 40 11.28 12.21 -10.62
CA PRO A 40 12.76 12.17 -10.65
C PRO A 40 13.41 12.34 -9.26
N GLY A 41 12.71 12.02 -8.17
CA GLY A 41 13.22 12.19 -6.80
C GLY A 41 13.09 13.60 -6.23
N VAL A 42 12.39 14.52 -6.92
CA VAL A 42 12.17 15.91 -6.47
C VAL A 42 10.67 16.21 -6.46
N TYR A 43 10.20 16.79 -5.36
CA TYR A 43 8.80 17.22 -5.22
C TYR A 43 8.55 18.56 -5.92
N TYR A 44 7.78 18.56 -7.02
CA TYR A 44 7.46 19.75 -7.82
C TYR A 44 6.13 20.43 -7.46
N GLY A 45 5.67 20.27 -6.22
CA GLY A 45 4.41 20.83 -5.75
C GLY A 45 3.19 19.95 -6.01
N ARG A 46 2.07 20.34 -5.40
CA ARG A 46 0.84 19.54 -5.32
C ARG A 46 0.30 19.10 -6.69
N THR A 47 0.35 19.98 -7.69
CA THR A 47 -0.25 19.74 -9.01
C THR A 47 0.45 18.63 -9.78
N ARG A 48 1.79 18.61 -9.75
CA ARG A 48 2.59 17.54 -10.39
C ARG A 48 2.47 16.25 -9.59
N PHE A 49 2.48 16.34 -8.26
CA PHE A 49 2.38 15.19 -7.39
C PHE A 49 1.10 14.39 -7.59
N VAL A 50 -0.05 15.05 -7.72
CA VAL A 50 -1.34 14.42 -8.04
C VAL A 50 -1.26 13.57 -9.30
N ARG A 51 -0.65 14.11 -10.37
CA ARG A 51 -0.48 13.40 -11.64
C ARG A 51 0.43 12.18 -11.47
N ASP A 52 1.51 12.32 -10.72
CA ASP A 52 2.51 11.26 -10.57
C ASP A 52 1.94 10.10 -9.74
N ILE A 53 1.30 10.40 -8.60
CA ILE A 53 0.59 9.41 -7.78
C ILE A 53 -0.48 8.69 -8.59
N SER A 54 -1.28 9.42 -9.36
CA SER A 54 -2.39 8.81 -10.09
C SER A 54 -1.88 7.75 -11.09
N ARG A 55 -0.78 8.06 -11.80
CA ARG A 55 -0.13 7.11 -12.71
C ARG A 55 0.47 5.92 -11.98
N THR A 56 1.08 6.13 -10.81
CA THR A 56 1.68 5.05 -10.02
C THR A 56 0.63 4.08 -9.46
N TYR A 57 -0.45 4.58 -8.87
CA TYR A 57 -1.40 3.76 -8.11
C TYR A 57 -2.61 3.29 -8.92
N ILE A 58 -3.08 4.10 -9.86
CA ILE A 58 -4.27 3.80 -10.66
C ILE A 58 -3.90 3.36 -12.09
N GLY A 59 -2.69 3.68 -12.54
CA GLY A 59 -2.25 3.39 -13.91
C GLY A 59 -3.03 4.22 -14.92
N ASP A 60 -3.20 3.68 -16.12
CA ASP A 60 -4.07 4.18 -17.18
C ASP A 60 -5.46 3.52 -17.17
N MET A 61 -5.73 2.63 -16.21
CA MET A 61 -6.94 1.81 -16.12
C MET A 61 -7.24 1.01 -17.41
N ASN A 62 -6.18 0.69 -18.18
CA ASN A 62 -6.25 0.09 -19.52
C ASN A 62 -7.19 0.85 -20.48
N LEU A 63 -7.34 2.16 -20.28
CA LEU A 63 -8.12 3.02 -21.15
C LEU A 63 -7.23 3.50 -22.30
N SER A 64 -7.81 3.61 -23.50
CA SER A 64 -7.11 4.14 -24.68
C SER A 64 -6.86 5.65 -24.65
N ARG A 65 -7.35 6.32 -23.60
CA ARG A 65 -7.32 7.76 -23.39
C ARG A 65 -7.03 8.05 -21.93
N ASP A 66 -6.52 9.24 -21.66
CA ASP A 66 -6.31 9.67 -20.29
C ASP A 66 -7.63 9.81 -19.51
N TYR A 67 -7.55 9.63 -18.20
CA TYR A 67 -8.68 9.81 -17.29
C TYR A 67 -8.70 11.20 -16.68
N VAL A 68 -9.83 11.57 -16.09
CA VAL A 68 -10.00 12.88 -15.44
C VAL A 68 -9.27 12.88 -14.11
N LEU A 69 -8.36 13.83 -13.92
CA LEU A 69 -7.67 14.08 -12.66
C LEU A 69 -8.33 15.21 -11.88
N GLU A 70 -8.57 14.98 -10.60
CA GLU A 70 -9.11 15.99 -9.69
C GLU A 70 -8.21 16.12 -8.45
N LEU A 71 -7.64 17.30 -8.24
CA LEU A 71 -6.96 17.65 -6.99
C LEU A 71 -7.99 18.17 -5.97
N ARG A 72 -7.95 17.62 -4.76
CA ARG A 72 -8.63 18.15 -3.58
C ARG A 72 -7.65 18.43 -2.44
N ILE A 73 -8.08 19.33 -1.58
CA ILE A 73 -7.39 19.72 -0.36
C ILE A 73 -8.41 19.60 0.77
N ASP A 74 -8.11 18.74 1.75
CA ASP A 74 -8.96 18.46 2.91
C ASP A 74 -10.43 18.24 2.52
N GLY A 75 -10.65 17.43 1.47
CA GLY A 75 -11.96 17.05 0.96
C GLY A 75 -12.64 18.06 0.04
N LYS A 76 -12.05 19.24 -0.16
CA LYS A 76 -12.65 20.34 -0.93
C LYS A 76 -11.90 20.62 -2.23
N LYS A 77 -12.62 21.12 -3.23
CA LYS A 77 -12.03 21.50 -4.53
C LYS A 77 -11.73 22.99 -4.58
N GLU A 78 -10.51 23.32 -4.98
CA GLU A 78 -10.11 24.70 -5.17
C GLU A 78 -10.89 25.36 -6.33
N SER A 79 -11.65 26.43 -6.06
CA SER A 79 -12.38 27.19 -7.09
C SER A 79 -11.53 28.25 -7.78
N ASN A 80 -10.46 28.72 -7.15
CA ASN A 80 -9.60 29.79 -7.64
C ASN A 80 -8.27 29.28 -8.22
N MET A 81 -8.28 28.10 -8.85
CA MET A 81 -7.10 27.52 -9.49
C MET A 81 -6.77 28.24 -10.80
N SER A 82 -5.51 28.62 -10.99
CA SER A 82 -5.07 29.27 -12.22
C SER A 82 -5.06 28.28 -13.40
N SER A 83 -5.19 28.79 -14.63
CA SER A 83 -5.09 27.95 -15.85
C SER A 83 -3.76 27.19 -15.94
N ALA A 84 -2.66 27.78 -15.44
CA ALA A 84 -1.36 27.13 -15.41
C ALA A 84 -1.31 25.96 -14.41
N GLU A 85 -1.95 26.09 -13.24
CA GLU A 85 -2.08 24.99 -12.28
C GLU A 85 -2.99 23.88 -12.80
N SER A 86 -4.13 24.26 -13.38
CA SER A 86 -5.05 23.32 -14.04
C SER A 86 -4.33 22.54 -15.14
N GLY A 87 -3.55 23.21 -16.00
CA GLY A 87 -2.77 22.56 -17.07
C GLY A 87 -1.65 21.63 -16.58
N ARG A 88 -1.18 21.75 -15.33
CA ARG A 88 -0.20 20.82 -14.74
C ARG A 88 -0.85 19.52 -14.25
N ILE A 89 -2.13 19.57 -13.90
CA ILE A 89 -2.94 18.42 -13.49
C ILE A 89 -3.62 17.79 -14.72
N SER A 90 -4.10 18.62 -15.65
CA SER A 90 -4.93 18.22 -16.78
C SER A 90 -4.20 17.26 -17.72
N THR A 91 -4.95 16.27 -18.14
CA THR A 91 -4.62 15.29 -19.18
C THR A 91 -5.24 15.64 -20.54
N GLY A 92 -5.80 16.86 -20.69
CA GLY A 92 -6.45 17.30 -21.93
C GLY A 92 -7.94 16.97 -22.01
N ILE A 93 -8.54 16.45 -20.94
CA ILE A 93 -9.99 16.20 -20.84
C ILE A 93 -10.61 17.15 -19.81
N GLU A 94 -11.39 18.12 -20.28
CA GLU A 94 -12.18 19.00 -19.40
C GLU A 94 -13.55 18.38 -19.15
N GLY A 95 -13.85 17.95 -17.93
CA GLY A 95 -15.22 17.58 -17.60
C GLY A 95 -15.48 17.10 -16.18
N GLY A 96 -16.59 17.59 -15.61
CA GLY A 96 -17.43 16.96 -14.57
C GLY A 96 -16.73 16.21 -13.45
N GLY A 97 -16.11 16.94 -12.51
CA GLY A 97 -15.50 16.35 -11.31
C GLY A 97 -16.50 15.61 -10.40
N MET A 98 -15.97 14.84 -9.46
CA MET A 98 -16.73 14.21 -8.38
C MET A 98 -17.51 15.29 -7.61
N PRO A 99 -18.75 15.02 -7.12
CA PRO A 99 -19.50 15.99 -6.30
C PRO A 99 -18.64 16.48 -5.13
N VAL A 100 -18.59 17.79 -4.91
CA VAL A 100 -17.66 18.39 -3.96
C VAL A 100 -18.06 19.80 -3.56
N GLU A 101 -17.75 20.15 -2.32
CA GLU A 101 -17.71 21.54 -1.90
C GLU A 101 -16.50 22.25 -2.51
N THR A 102 -16.72 23.43 -3.06
CA THR A 102 -15.63 24.28 -3.55
C THR A 102 -15.23 25.30 -2.50
N PHE A 103 -13.97 25.75 -2.56
CA PHE A 103 -13.48 26.80 -1.69
C PHE A 103 -12.38 27.63 -2.36
N ASN A 104 -12.28 28.89 -1.93
CA ASN A 104 -11.13 29.72 -2.25
C ASN A 104 -10.03 29.47 -1.22
N ILE A 105 -8.84 29.17 -1.70
CA ILE A 105 -7.65 28.98 -0.86
C ILE A 105 -6.67 30.14 -1.07
N SER A 106 -6.11 30.67 0.02
CA SER A 106 -5.12 31.75 -0.06
C SER A 106 -3.78 31.25 -0.62
N ALA A 107 -2.97 32.13 -1.22
CA ALA A 107 -1.65 31.75 -1.71
C ALA A 107 -0.76 31.16 -0.61
N THR A 108 -0.83 31.70 0.62
CA THR A 108 -0.08 31.21 1.77
C THR A 108 -0.51 29.81 2.20
N GLU A 109 -1.81 29.51 2.15
CA GLU A 109 -2.31 28.16 2.43
C GLU A 109 -1.93 27.18 1.31
N LYS A 110 -2.01 27.58 0.03
CA LYS A 110 -1.56 26.76 -1.10
C LYS A 110 -0.11 26.31 -0.95
N GLU A 111 0.75 27.21 -0.51
CA GLU A 111 2.18 26.92 -0.31
C GLU A 111 2.42 25.78 0.70
N LYS A 112 1.52 25.56 1.65
CA LYS A 112 1.64 24.43 2.58
C LYS A 112 1.62 23.09 1.84
N TYR A 113 0.77 22.95 0.82
CA TYR A 113 0.65 21.72 0.02
C TYR A 113 1.73 21.61 -1.08
N ASN A 114 2.42 22.70 -1.38
CA ASN A 114 3.59 22.70 -2.27
C ASN A 114 4.87 22.17 -1.58
N LEU A 115 4.79 21.80 -0.31
CA LEU A 115 5.90 21.28 0.46
C LEU A 115 5.56 19.86 0.95
N LEU A 116 6.25 18.85 0.40
CA LEU A 116 6.04 17.44 0.79
C LEU A 116 6.14 17.21 2.30
N LYS A 117 7.03 17.94 2.98
CA LYS A 117 7.21 17.87 4.43
C LYS A 117 5.96 18.18 5.25
N ASN A 118 5.01 18.92 4.68
CA ASN A 118 3.77 19.29 5.35
C ASN A 118 2.62 18.32 5.05
N LEU A 119 2.77 17.45 4.03
CA LEU A 119 1.74 16.48 3.67
C LEU A 119 1.81 15.27 4.62
N GLY A 120 0.64 14.92 5.15
CA GLY A 120 0.47 13.75 6.01
C GLY A 120 -0.01 12.56 5.21
N LYS A 121 -1.23 12.66 4.69
CA LYS A 121 -1.89 11.57 3.97
C LYS A 121 -2.35 12.01 2.59
N VAL A 122 -2.39 11.03 1.70
CA VAL A 122 -2.98 11.13 0.37
C VAL A 122 -4.13 10.14 0.30
N TYR A 123 -5.32 10.65 -0.01
CA TYR A 123 -6.51 9.85 -0.22
C TYR A 123 -6.81 9.81 -1.72
N ILE A 124 -6.98 8.61 -2.26
CA ILE A 124 -7.31 8.41 -3.68
C ILE A 124 -8.73 7.88 -3.77
N TYR A 125 -9.56 8.54 -4.57
CA TYR A 125 -10.91 8.12 -4.90
C TYR A 125 -11.00 7.90 -6.41
N THR A 126 -11.69 6.85 -6.81
CA THR A 126 -12.01 6.61 -8.22
C THR A 126 -13.34 5.89 -8.34
N ASP A 127 -14.11 6.23 -9.36
CA ASP A 127 -15.30 5.48 -9.76
C ASP A 127 -14.99 4.38 -10.80
N TYR A 128 -13.71 4.19 -11.12
CA TYR A 128 -13.26 3.03 -11.88
C TYR A 128 -13.38 1.74 -11.08
N SER A 129 -13.92 0.71 -11.72
CA SER A 129 -13.99 -0.65 -11.22
C SER A 129 -13.27 -1.59 -12.20
N PRO A 130 -12.16 -2.24 -11.79
CA PRO A 130 -11.43 -3.17 -12.65
C PRO A 130 -12.28 -4.34 -13.16
N ARG A 131 -13.31 -4.76 -12.40
CA ARG A 131 -14.25 -5.83 -12.83
C ARG A 131 -15.16 -5.40 -14.00
N ARG A 132 -15.15 -4.12 -14.35
CA ARG A 132 -15.94 -3.51 -15.43
C ARG A 132 -15.03 -2.91 -16.50
N GLU A 133 -13.77 -3.32 -16.56
CA GLU A 133 -12.87 -2.95 -17.64
C GLU A 133 -13.50 -3.26 -19.01
N GLY A 134 -13.40 -2.32 -19.96
CA GLY A 134 -14.06 -2.42 -21.27
C GLY A 134 -15.58 -2.17 -21.28
N ASN A 135 -16.18 -1.74 -20.17
CA ASN A 135 -17.59 -1.37 -20.14
C ASN A 135 -17.82 -0.08 -20.95
N SER A 136 -18.88 -0.06 -21.78
CA SER A 136 -19.22 1.09 -22.64
C SER A 136 -19.55 2.37 -21.87
N LEU A 137 -19.83 2.30 -20.57
CA LEU A 137 -20.01 3.48 -19.73
C LEU A 137 -18.70 4.19 -19.40
N TYR A 138 -17.54 3.57 -19.64
CA TYR A 138 -16.25 4.27 -19.60
C TYR A 138 -15.90 4.91 -20.95
N ASP A 139 -16.77 4.78 -21.96
CA ASP A 139 -16.64 5.41 -23.27
C ASP A 139 -17.33 6.80 -23.30
N GLY A 140 -17.01 7.64 -24.29
CA GLY A 140 -17.63 8.97 -24.42
C GLY A 140 -17.34 9.93 -23.25
N GLU A 141 -18.38 10.57 -22.71
CA GLU A 141 -18.27 11.63 -21.68
C GLU A 141 -18.22 11.11 -20.23
N ASP A 142 -18.43 9.80 -20.02
CA ASP A 142 -18.55 9.14 -18.71
C ASP A 142 -17.23 8.46 -18.25
N ILE A 143 -16.10 9.07 -18.60
CA ILE A 143 -14.76 8.58 -18.21
C ILE A 143 -14.61 8.56 -16.68
N PRO A 144 -13.98 7.52 -16.11
CA PRO A 144 -13.65 7.51 -14.70
C PRO A 144 -12.85 8.73 -14.26
N THR A 145 -13.11 9.18 -13.04
CA THR A 145 -12.39 10.28 -12.41
C THR A 145 -11.49 9.74 -11.32
N VAL A 146 -10.21 10.07 -11.35
CA VAL A 146 -9.28 9.86 -10.25
C VAL A 146 -9.15 11.16 -9.48
N CYS A 147 -9.66 11.15 -8.25
CA CYS A 147 -9.52 12.25 -7.32
C CYS A 147 -8.42 11.93 -6.31
N VAL A 148 -7.45 12.83 -6.21
CA VAL A 148 -6.39 12.80 -5.21
C VAL A 148 -6.62 13.94 -4.24
N ASP A 149 -6.87 13.59 -2.99
CA ASP A 149 -7.15 14.52 -1.90
C ASP A 149 -5.95 14.55 -0.95
N LEU A 150 -5.35 15.74 -0.83
CA LEU A 150 -4.14 15.98 -0.05
C LEU A 150 -4.50 16.51 1.33
N HIS A 151 -4.00 15.84 2.36
CA HIS A 151 -4.19 16.22 3.76
C HIS A 151 -2.86 16.63 4.37
N LEU A 152 -2.84 17.76 5.06
CA LEU A 152 -1.67 18.17 5.84
C LEU A 152 -1.49 17.23 7.05
N ILE A 153 -0.30 17.28 7.66
CA ILE A 153 -0.06 16.62 8.95
C ILE A 153 -0.91 17.33 10.01
N ASP A 154 -1.69 16.58 10.77
CA ASP A 154 -2.65 17.09 11.76
C ASP A 154 -1.99 17.82 12.95
N ASP A 155 -0.70 17.61 13.20
CA ASP A 155 -0.05 17.92 14.48
C ASP A 155 1.14 18.90 14.38
N ILE A 156 1.00 20.04 15.05
CA ILE A 156 1.88 21.24 15.03
C ILE A 156 3.27 20.96 15.67
N GLY A 157 3.42 19.85 16.42
CA GLY A 157 4.67 19.49 17.11
C GLY A 157 5.57 18.49 16.37
N THR A 158 5.09 17.84 15.30
CA THR A 158 5.85 16.78 14.63
C THR A 158 6.76 17.38 13.57
N LEU A 159 7.97 17.79 13.96
CA LEU A 159 9.04 18.06 13.00
C LEU A 159 9.36 16.77 12.25
N ARG A 160 8.74 16.59 11.08
CA ARG A 160 9.08 15.50 10.18
C ARG A 160 10.47 15.80 9.60
N ALA A 161 11.41 14.87 9.78
CA ALA A 161 12.74 14.97 9.19
C ALA A 161 12.60 15.21 7.68
N THR A 162 13.10 16.34 7.20
CA THR A 162 12.98 16.73 5.80
C THR A 162 14.17 16.17 5.03
N SER A 163 13.90 15.27 4.10
CA SER A 163 14.85 14.94 3.05
C SER A 163 14.70 15.96 1.92
N ARG A 164 15.82 16.38 1.32
CA ARG A 164 15.81 17.13 0.05
C ARG A 164 15.21 16.26 -1.07
N ASP A 165 15.55 14.98 -1.04
CA ASP A 165 15.14 13.97 -2.01
C ASP A 165 14.22 12.94 -1.32
N ARG A 166 14.49 11.64 -1.50
CA ARG A 166 13.70 10.54 -0.92
C ARG A 166 13.98 10.36 0.58
N ARG A 167 12.94 9.96 1.34
CA ARG A 167 13.08 9.55 2.75
C ARG A 167 13.00 8.03 2.82
N TYR A 168 14.14 7.37 2.90
CA TYR A 168 14.18 5.94 3.15
C TYR A 168 14.16 5.67 4.65
N VAL A 169 13.05 5.07 5.11
CA VAL A 169 13.04 4.38 6.39
C VAL A 169 13.34 2.93 6.06
N LEU A 170 14.58 2.51 6.27
CA LEU A 170 14.90 1.09 6.20
C LEU A 170 14.21 0.45 7.41
N PRO A 171 13.18 -0.40 7.21
CA PRO A 171 12.74 -1.25 8.31
C PRO A 171 14.00 -2.01 8.74
N GLY A 172 14.37 -1.89 10.01
CA GLY A 172 15.52 -2.62 10.51
C GLY A 172 15.32 -4.12 10.34
N PHE A 173 16.28 -4.90 10.79
CA PHE A 173 16.07 -6.34 10.87
C PHE A 173 14.94 -6.61 11.88
N SER A 174 13.84 -7.21 11.42
CA SER A 174 12.91 -7.84 12.35
C SER A 174 13.68 -8.98 13.00
N ALA A 175 13.75 -8.99 14.33
CA ALA A 175 14.20 -10.19 15.02
C ALA A 175 13.25 -11.34 14.58
N PRO A 176 13.77 -12.48 14.12
CA PRO A 176 12.91 -13.62 13.84
C PRO A 176 12.25 -14.04 15.15
N ASP A 177 10.92 -14.15 15.16
CA ASP A 177 10.22 -14.76 16.29
C ASP A 177 10.66 -16.22 16.41
N GLU A 178 10.91 -16.67 17.64
CA GLU A 178 11.17 -18.08 17.90
C GLU A 178 9.95 -18.91 17.51
N PHE A 179 10.19 -20.07 16.90
CA PHE A 179 9.11 -20.97 16.51
C PHE A 179 8.34 -21.45 17.74
N TYR A 180 7.02 -21.44 17.67
CA TYR A 180 6.16 -21.85 18.78
C TYR A 180 6.31 -23.34 19.12
N GLN A 181 6.96 -23.62 20.26
CA GLN A 181 7.19 -24.96 20.81
C GLN A 181 6.56 -25.05 22.23
N PRO A 182 5.32 -25.54 22.37
CA PRO A 182 4.68 -25.67 23.67
C PRO A 182 5.36 -26.76 24.51
N ASP A 183 5.49 -26.50 25.81
CA ASP A 183 5.94 -27.48 26.80
C ASP A 183 4.76 -28.06 27.58
N TYR A 184 4.46 -29.35 27.36
CA TYR A 184 3.38 -30.07 28.05
C TYR A 184 3.87 -30.89 29.26
N SER A 185 5.14 -30.82 29.67
CA SER A 185 5.67 -31.63 30.79
C SER A 185 4.99 -31.33 32.13
N ASN A 186 4.74 -30.06 32.41
CA ASN A 186 4.39 -29.56 33.75
C ASN A 186 3.02 -28.89 33.84
N LYS A 187 2.19 -29.02 32.80
CA LYS A 187 0.88 -28.35 32.71
C LYS A 187 -0.20 -29.33 32.26
N PRO A 188 -1.44 -29.22 32.78
CA PRO A 188 -2.55 -29.95 32.21
C PRO A 188 -2.68 -29.57 30.72
N LEU A 189 -3.02 -30.54 29.89
CA LEU A 189 -3.21 -30.30 28.46
C LEU A 189 -4.29 -29.22 28.26
N PRO A 190 -4.06 -28.24 27.37
CA PRO A 190 -5.03 -27.18 27.12
C PRO A 190 -6.35 -27.75 26.60
N GLU A 191 -7.48 -27.11 26.95
CA GLU A 191 -8.81 -27.50 26.44
C GLU A 191 -8.90 -27.32 24.91
N VAL A 192 -8.17 -26.36 24.36
CA VAL A 192 -8.06 -26.13 22.92
C VAL A 192 -7.11 -27.16 22.33
N LYS A 193 -7.62 -27.95 21.38
CA LYS A 193 -6.84 -28.98 20.67
C LYS A 193 -5.70 -28.35 19.85
N ASP A 194 -4.52 -28.95 19.95
CA ASP A 194 -3.34 -28.59 19.16
C ASP A 194 -3.44 -29.23 17.77
N TYR A 195 -3.42 -28.41 16.71
CA TYR A 195 -3.46 -28.83 15.32
C TYR A 195 -2.26 -28.35 14.50
N ARG A 196 -1.13 -28.04 15.16
CA ARG A 196 0.10 -27.62 14.47
C ARG A 196 0.54 -28.67 13.45
N ARG A 197 0.86 -28.22 12.23
CA ARG A 197 1.41 -29.06 11.17
C ARG A 197 2.92 -29.25 11.34
N THR A 198 3.62 -28.18 11.69
CA THR A 198 5.05 -28.20 12.05
C THR A 198 5.14 -28.33 13.57
N LEU A 199 5.79 -29.39 14.06
CA LEU A 199 5.91 -29.65 15.50
C LEU A 199 7.23 -29.13 16.09
N TYR A 200 8.25 -29.04 15.24
CA TYR A 200 9.60 -28.60 15.58
C TYR A 200 10.21 -27.84 14.41
N TRP A 201 10.92 -26.76 14.71
CA TRP A 201 11.69 -25.98 13.75
C TRP A 201 12.91 -25.39 14.45
N ASN A 202 14.10 -25.67 13.93
CA ASN A 202 15.35 -25.09 14.39
C ASN A 202 16.23 -24.78 13.17
N PRO A 203 16.41 -23.49 12.81
CA PRO A 203 17.21 -23.09 11.65
C PRO A 203 18.73 -23.17 11.89
N ASP A 204 19.19 -23.31 13.13
CA ASP A 204 20.61 -23.43 13.50
C ASP A 204 20.86 -24.75 14.25
N LEU A 205 20.41 -25.86 13.66
CA LEU A 205 20.65 -27.19 14.22
C LEU A 205 22.12 -27.58 14.03
N LYS A 206 22.84 -27.72 15.15
CA LYS A 206 24.25 -28.12 15.15
C LYS A 206 24.37 -29.62 15.37
N LEU A 207 25.21 -30.25 14.56
CA LEU A 207 25.59 -31.64 14.73
C LEU A 207 26.69 -31.73 15.80
N ASP A 208 26.72 -32.85 16.51
CA ASP A 208 27.82 -33.22 17.40
C ASP A 208 29.07 -33.64 16.60
N ASP A 209 30.17 -33.93 17.31
CA ASP A 209 31.44 -34.39 16.71
C ASP A 209 31.28 -35.71 15.91
N GLY A 210 30.20 -36.46 16.16
CA GLY A 210 29.83 -37.67 15.44
C GLY A 210 28.92 -37.44 14.23
N GLY A 211 28.59 -36.18 13.90
CA GLY A 211 27.71 -35.82 12.81
C GLY A 211 26.22 -36.09 13.07
N LYS A 212 25.80 -36.19 14.34
CA LYS A 212 24.42 -36.45 14.76
C LYS A 212 23.82 -35.26 15.49
N ALA A 213 22.50 -35.11 15.41
CA ALA A 213 21.75 -34.20 16.25
C ALA A 213 20.55 -34.93 16.83
N GLU A 214 20.33 -34.77 18.14
CA GLU A 214 19.18 -35.28 18.85
C GLU A 214 18.31 -34.12 19.33
N PHE A 215 17.00 -34.22 19.12
CA PHE A 215 16.03 -33.23 19.57
C PHE A 215 14.74 -33.92 19.97
N SER A 216 14.01 -33.30 20.90
CA SER A 216 12.71 -33.75 21.37
C SER A 216 11.68 -32.66 21.15
N PHE A 217 10.45 -33.05 20.85
CA PHE A 217 9.35 -32.12 20.66
C PHE A 217 8.05 -32.74 21.16
N TYR A 218 7.09 -31.89 21.48
CA TYR A 218 5.75 -32.33 21.83
C TYR A 218 4.87 -32.48 20.59
N GLY A 219 4.18 -33.61 20.51
CA GLY A 219 3.18 -33.90 19.49
C GLY A 219 1.98 -32.95 19.53
N ASN A 220 1.08 -33.11 18.56
CA ASN A 220 -0.20 -32.41 18.52
C ASN A 220 -1.35 -33.35 18.94
N SER A 221 -2.59 -32.86 18.91
CA SER A 221 -3.78 -33.63 19.32
C SER A 221 -4.28 -34.62 18.24
N LYS A 222 -3.49 -34.93 17.20
CA LYS A 222 -3.87 -35.82 16.10
C LYS A 222 -2.90 -36.99 15.99
N GLN A 223 -3.44 -38.21 16.01
CA GLN A 223 -2.66 -39.40 15.64
C GLN A 223 -2.33 -39.33 14.15
N THR A 224 -1.05 -39.24 13.82
CA THR A 224 -0.53 -39.12 12.45
C THR A 224 0.89 -39.65 12.39
N HIS A 225 1.35 -39.96 11.18
CA HIS A 225 2.76 -40.21 10.93
C HIS A 225 3.51 -38.88 10.74
N LEU A 226 4.78 -38.87 11.11
CA LEU A 226 5.65 -37.71 11.03
C LEU A 226 6.49 -37.75 9.76
N SER A 227 6.64 -36.59 9.13
CA SER A 227 7.65 -36.36 8.11
C SER A 227 8.73 -35.46 8.69
N VAL A 228 10.00 -35.81 8.46
CA VAL A 228 11.16 -35.01 8.88
C VAL A 228 11.87 -34.51 7.64
N SER A 229 12.25 -33.25 7.63
CA SER A 229 13.08 -32.63 6.59
C SER A 229 14.21 -31.87 7.26
N ALA A 230 15.42 -32.06 6.79
CA ALA A 230 16.61 -31.35 7.22
C ALA A 230 17.38 -30.86 6.00
N GLU A 231 17.81 -29.62 6.04
CA GLU A 231 18.63 -28.98 5.01
C GLU A 231 19.74 -28.19 5.71
N GLY A 232 20.94 -28.17 5.14
CA GLY A 232 22.08 -27.52 5.76
C GLY A 232 23.26 -27.37 4.83
N MET A 233 24.33 -26.78 5.35
CA MET A 233 25.58 -26.54 4.62
C MET A 233 26.76 -26.98 5.49
N ALA A 234 27.65 -27.78 4.92
CA ALA A 234 28.89 -28.18 5.58
C ALA A 234 29.93 -27.03 5.56
N ASN A 235 31.00 -27.18 6.35
CA ASN A 235 32.05 -26.15 6.47
C ASN A 235 32.77 -25.82 5.15
N ASP A 236 32.74 -26.74 4.18
CA ASP A 236 33.32 -26.55 2.85
C ASP A 236 32.33 -25.94 1.84
N GLY A 237 31.11 -25.61 2.28
CA GLY A 237 30.03 -25.07 1.43
C GLY A 237 29.15 -26.13 0.77
N THR A 238 29.37 -27.42 1.02
CA THR A 238 28.54 -28.50 0.46
C THR A 238 27.13 -28.46 1.04
N LEU A 239 26.11 -28.42 0.17
CA LEU A 239 24.70 -28.48 0.58
C LEU A 239 24.29 -29.91 0.93
N LEU A 240 23.57 -30.06 2.04
CA LEU A 240 23.04 -31.32 2.54
C LEU A 240 21.51 -31.24 2.60
N THR A 241 20.83 -32.30 2.18
CA THR A 241 19.38 -32.43 2.31
C THR A 241 19.02 -33.86 2.71
N GLY A 242 18.04 -34.00 3.60
CA GLY A 242 17.53 -35.28 4.06
C GLY A 242 16.03 -35.17 4.31
N LYS A 243 15.27 -36.15 3.80
CA LYS A 243 13.84 -36.25 4.03
C LYS A 243 13.49 -37.67 4.45
N SER A 244 12.72 -37.78 5.51
CA SER A 244 12.06 -39.00 5.94
C SER A 244 10.56 -38.79 5.84
N MET A 245 9.89 -39.63 5.07
CA MET A 245 8.44 -39.63 4.92
C MET A 245 7.88 -40.91 5.56
N PRO A 246 6.64 -40.86 6.05
CA PRO A 246 5.92 -42.08 6.43
C PRO A 246 5.87 -43.06 5.27
N GLU A 247 6.09 -44.35 5.53
CA GLU A 247 5.70 -45.41 4.60
C GLU A 247 4.16 -45.45 4.56
N ASP A 248 3.60 -45.59 3.35
CA ASP A 248 2.17 -45.55 2.97
C ASP A 248 1.57 -44.16 2.64
N ARG A 249 1.55 -43.88 1.32
CA ARG A 249 0.56 -43.04 0.65
C ARG A 249 -0.15 -43.84 -0.43
#